data_AF-A0A1B0AMS8-F1
#
_entry.id   AF-A0A1B0AMS8-F1
#
_cell.length_a   1.000
_cell.length_b   1.000
_cell.length_c   1.000
_cell.angle_alpha   90.00
_cell.angle_beta   90.00
_cell.angle_gamma   90.00
#
_symmetry.space_group_name_H-M   'P 1'
#
loop_
_entity.id
_entity.type
_entity.pdbx_description
1 polymer ?
#
loop_
_entity_poly.entity_id
_entity_poly.type
_entity_poly.pdbx_seq_one_letter_code
_entity_poly.pdbx_strand_id
1 'polypeptide(L)'
;MWHKFLFIILTSFTVLMCVAQFKKCNEYACTSVVSKCQLMQDCQCDFADVFCTNRCLHCLGAKFLDCCSCLKICPTLGDESPLAFNSQTGYLDGIPTLFNSYAAEKDDVDWTALNIPVNVGNHSDCVIIFLNNCYGHRKCMDYCSSLGADSYRWFLDGCCECVGINCFNYGLSENHCRDCPDEDDIEDIKTLDGPDDRDEAYNEIP
;
A
#
# COMPACT_ATOMS: atom_id res chain seq x y z
N MET A 1 56.16 4.62 14.86
CA MET A 1 55.15 5.52 14.25
C MET A 1 53.94 4.78 13.69
N TRP A 2 54.09 3.57 13.15
CA TRP A 2 53.01 2.79 12.53
C TRP A 2 51.82 2.43 13.46
N HIS A 3 52.10 2.10 14.73
CA HIS A 3 51.03 1.79 15.71
C HIS A 3 50.08 2.96 15.99
N LYS A 4 50.56 4.21 15.88
CA LYS A 4 49.71 5.40 16.08
C LYS A 4 48.75 5.61 14.92
N PHE A 5 49.18 5.31 13.69
CA PHE A 5 48.31 5.35 12.50
C PHE A 5 47.24 4.26 12.53
N LEU A 6 47.61 3.04 12.94
CA LEU A 6 46.66 1.94 13.09
C LEU A 6 45.58 2.25 14.12
N PHE A 7 45.93 2.88 15.25
CA PHE A 7 44.96 3.32 16.26
C PHE A 7 43.98 4.37 15.72
N ILE A 8 44.44 5.34 14.94
CA ILE A 8 43.60 6.41 14.39
C ILE A 8 42.59 5.86 13.36
N ILE A 9 43.02 4.90 12.53
CA ILE A 9 42.12 4.27 11.55
C ILE A 9 41.08 3.42 12.29
N LEU A 10 41.48 2.68 13.33
CA LEU A 10 40.55 1.85 14.10
C LEU A 10 39.49 2.69 14.82
N THR A 11 39.87 3.84 15.40
CA THR A 11 38.94 4.76 16.08
C THR A 11 38.03 5.48 15.09
N SER A 12 38.54 5.90 13.94
CA SER A 12 37.74 6.49 12.88
C SER A 12 36.70 5.50 12.34
N PHE A 13 37.09 4.24 12.14
CA PHE A 13 36.19 3.19 11.65
C PHE A 13 35.12 2.81 12.69
N THR A 14 35.47 2.78 13.98
CA THR A 14 34.48 2.59 15.05
C THR A 14 33.51 3.77 15.18
N VAL A 15 33.97 5.01 15.00
CA VAL A 15 33.09 6.19 14.97
C VAL A 15 32.17 6.16 13.75
N LEU A 16 32.67 5.80 12.57
CA LEU A 16 31.87 5.69 11.34
C LEU A 16 30.79 4.60 11.47
N MET A 17 31.13 3.47 12.09
CA MET A 17 30.17 2.40 12.41
C MET A 17 29.14 2.84 13.46
N CYS A 18 29.52 3.62 14.48
CA CYS A 18 28.57 4.17 15.44
C CYS A 18 27.56 5.16 14.82
N VAL A 19 27.97 5.96 13.82
CA VAL A 19 27.06 6.88 13.11
C VAL A 19 26.08 6.11 12.22
N ALA A 20 26.49 4.97 11.66
CA ALA A 20 25.62 4.10 10.86
C ALA A 20 24.53 3.39 11.67
N GLN A 21 24.60 3.38 13.01
CA GLN A 21 23.66 2.66 13.89
C GLN A 21 22.47 3.50 14.39
N PHE A 22 22.20 4.69 13.82
CA PHE A 22 21.14 5.55 14.32
C PHE A 22 20.26 6.18 13.24
N LYS A 23 19.45 5.36 12.56
CA LYS A 23 18.07 5.78 12.25
C LYS A 23 17.25 5.69 13.56
N LYS A 24 17.52 6.59 14.51
CA LYS A 24 16.69 6.68 15.72
C LYS A 24 15.32 7.22 15.34
N CYS A 25 14.27 6.56 15.82
CA CYS A 25 12.91 7.05 15.70
C CYS A 25 12.80 8.48 16.27
N ASN A 26 12.18 9.39 15.52
CA ASN A 26 11.94 10.76 15.97
C ASN A 26 10.70 10.78 16.88
N GLU A 27 10.91 10.52 18.17
CA GLU A 27 9.88 10.45 19.21
C GLU A 27 8.95 11.67 19.20
N TYR A 28 9.46 12.87 18.91
CA TYR A 28 8.66 14.10 18.87
C TYR A 28 7.68 14.14 17.68
N ALA A 29 8.10 13.67 16.51
CA ALA A 29 7.22 13.58 15.34
C ALA A 29 6.16 12.49 15.51
N CYS A 30 6.55 11.35 16.08
CA CYS A 30 5.66 10.21 16.29
C CYS A 30 4.63 10.46 17.40
N THR A 31 5.02 11.11 18.51
CA THR A 31 4.06 11.46 19.59
C THR A 31 2.98 12.43 19.11
N SER A 32 3.30 13.40 18.25
CA SER A 32 2.31 14.35 17.71
C SER A 32 1.27 13.65 16.81
N VAL A 33 1.72 12.77 15.91
CA VAL A 33 0.84 12.04 14.99
C VAL A 33 0.02 10.98 15.74
N VAL A 34 0.62 10.25 16.66
CA VAL A 34 -0.07 9.25 17.50
C VAL A 34 -1.09 9.91 18.41
N SER A 35 -0.79 11.07 19.00
CA SER A 35 -1.77 11.82 19.82
C SER A 35 -2.98 12.25 18.99
N LYS A 36 -2.77 12.63 17.72
CA LYS A 36 -3.87 12.95 16.79
C LYS A 36 -4.73 11.71 16.51
N CYS A 37 -4.11 10.56 16.26
CA CYS A 37 -4.82 9.30 15.99
C CYS A 37 -5.52 8.72 17.24
N GLN A 38 -4.98 8.95 18.43
CA GLN A 38 -5.63 8.59 19.69
C GLN A 38 -6.87 9.44 19.95
N LEU A 39 -6.84 10.74 19.63
CA LEU A 39 -8.02 11.61 19.71
C LEU A 39 -9.13 11.22 18.74
N MET A 40 -8.78 10.65 17.57
CA MET A 40 -9.73 10.09 16.61
C MET A 40 -10.23 8.68 16.99
N GLN A 41 -9.79 8.14 18.14
CA GLN A 41 -10.09 6.79 18.64
C GLN A 41 -9.49 5.62 17.83
N ASP A 42 -8.72 5.90 16.77
CA ASP A 42 -8.14 4.87 15.91
C ASP A 42 -6.93 4.14 16.52
N CYS A 43 -6.23 4.77 17.47
CA CYS A 43 -5.07 4.22 18.18
C CYS A 43 -5.28 4.08 19.71
N GLN A 44 -6.54 4.07 20.17
CA GLN A 44 -6.86 3.98 21.60
C GLN A 44 -7.20 2.55 22.02
N CYS A 45 -6.25 1.63 21.86
CA CYS A 45 -6.47 0.20 22.09
C CYS A 45 -5.17 -0.57 22.31
N ASP A 46 -5.30 -1.83 22.74
CA ASP A 46 -4.16 -2.73 22.93
C ASP A 46 -3.65 -3.19 21.56
N PHE A 47 -2.36 -2.98 21.28
CA PHE A 47 -1.72 -3.36 20.02
C PHE A 47 -1.60 -4.88 19.82
N ALA A 48 -1.95 -5.67 20.84
CA ALA A 48 -2.18 -7.11 20.70
C ALA A 48 -3.45 -7.42 19.88
N ASP A 49 -4.41 -6.50 19.77
CA ASP A 49 -5.58 -6.63 18.92
C ASP A 49 -5.23 -6.24 17.47
N VAL A 50 -5.31 -7.22 16.56
CA VAL A 50 -4.99 -7.06 15.14
C VAL A 50 -5.87 -6.01 14.47
N PHE A 51 -7.14 -5.90 14.85
CA PHE A 51 -8.07 -4.91 14.30
C PHE A 51 -7.73 -3.50 14.76
N CYS A 52 -7.30 -3.34 16.01
CA CYS A 52 -6.79 -2.09 16.55
C CYS A 52 -5.52 -1.64 15.81
N THR A 53 -4.57 -2.55 15.66
CA THR A 53 -3.28 -2.29 15.03
C THR A 53 -3.44 -1.84 13.58
N ASN A 54 -4.36 -2.44 12.83
CA ASN A 54 -4.64 -2.04 11.45
C ASN A 54 -5.30 -0.65 11.34
N ARG A 55 -6.22 -0.30 12.24
CA ARG A 55 -6.80 1.06 12.28
C ARG A 55 -5.75 2.11 12.62
N CYS A 56 -4.88 1.79 13.58
CA CYS A 56 -3.80 2.70 13.96
C CYS A 56 -2.76 2.87 12.84
N LEU A 57 -2.44 1.79 12.12
CA LEU A 57 -1.57 1.81 10.93
C LEU A 57 -2.15 2.72 9.82
N HIS A 58 -3.46 2.62 9.58
CA HIS A 58 -4.16 3.45 8.60
C HIS A 58 -4.13 4.95 8.96
N CYS A 59 -4.27 5.31 10.25
CA CYS A 59 -4.16 6.71 10.68
C CYS A 59 -2.71 7.25 10.60
N LEU A 60 -1.70 6.40 10.85
CA LEU A 60 -0.28 6.77 10.76
C LEU A 60 0.22 6.92 9.31
N GLY A 61 -0.37 6.19 8.36
CA GLY A 61 -0.10 6.30 6.92
C GLY A 61 1.40 6.18 6.58
N ALA A 62 1.90 7.08 5.73
CA ALA A 62 3.30 7.07 5.29
C ALA A 62 4.35 7.27 6.41
N LYS A 63 3.94 7.68 7.61
CA LYS A 63 4.81 7.80 8.80
C LYS A 63 4.86 6.53 9.64
N PHE A 64 4.11 5.50 9.25
CA PHE A 64 4.06 4.22 9.96
C PHE A 64 5.43 3.56 10.07
N LEU A 65 6.19 3.40 8.98
CA LEU A 65 7.51 2.75 9.02
C LEU A 65 8.54 3.52 9.85
N ASP A 66 8.42 4.85 9.91
CA ASP A 66 9.28 5.71 10.72
C ASP A 66 8.95 5.60 12.22
N CYS A 67 7.67 5.38 12.55
CA CYS A 67 7.15 5.38 13.92
C CYS A 67 6.89 3.99 14.50
N CYS A 68 6.87 2.93 13.69
CA CYS A 68 6.58 1.57 14.15
C CYS A 68 7.62 1.09 15.17
N SER A 69 8.86 1.55 15.04
CA SER A 69 9.97 1.21 15.93
C SER A 69 9.84 1.88 17.30
N CYS A 70 9.27 3.10 17.36
CA CYS A 70 8.89 3.75 18.61
C CYS A 70 7.74 3.03 19.31
N LEU A 71 6.74 2.57 18.54
CA LEU A 71 5.53 1.98 19.08
C LEU A 71 5.63 0.47 19.32
N LYS A 72 6.73 -0.16 18.88
CA LYS A 72 6.93 -1.62 18.86
C LYS A 72 5.88 -2.38 18.04
N ILE A 73 5.40 -1.77 16.96
CA ILE A 73 4.38 -2.32 16.05
C ILE A 73 5.00 -2.62 14.67
N CYS A 74 6.33 -2.62 14.55
CA CYS A 74 6.92 -3.00 13.27
C CYS A 74 6.54 -4.45 12.95
N PRO A 75 6.14 -4.74 11.70
CA PRO A 75 5.85 -6.09 11.29
C PRO A 75 7.07 -6.98 11.59
N THR A 76 6.84 -8.09 12.27
CA THR A 76 7.87 -9.11 12.46
C THR A 76 8.12 -9.74 11.11
N LEU A 77 9.22 -9.35 10.46
CA LEU A 77 9.73 -9.97 9.25
C LEU A 77 10.24 -11.38 9.59
N GLY A 78 9.32 -12.32 9.75
CA GLY A 78 9.56 -13.73 9.46
C GLY A 78 8.97 -13.99 8.09
N ASP A 79 9.85 -14.19 7.11
CA ASP A 79 9.66 -14.66 5.73
C ASP A 79 8.35 -14.30 4.99
N GLU A 80 8.51 -13.71 3.78
CA GLU A 80 7.51 -13.25 2.79
C GLU A 80 7.02 -11.79 2.99
N SER A 81 7.08 -10.83 2.07
CA SER A 81 7.59 -10.66 0.69
C SER A 81 7.56 -9.13 0.39
N PRO A 82 8.31 -8.56 -0.58
CA PRO A 82 8.28 -7.12 -0.90
C PRO A 82 7.00 -6.62 -1.60
N LEU A 83 5.95 -7.46 -1.68
CA LEU A 83 4.66 -7.23 -2.37
C LEU A 83 3.87 -6.00 -1.90
N ALA A 84 4.13 -5.48 -0.70
CA ALA A 84 3.40 -4.32 -0.18
C ALA A 84 3.70 -3.00 -0.91
N PHE A 85 4.73 -2.93 -1.77
CA PHE A 85 5.13 -1.70 -2.48
C PHE A 85 4.55 -1.54 -3.90
N ASN A 86 3.92 -2.57 -4.48
CA ASN A 86 3.45 -2.53 -5.87
C ASN A 86 1.96 -2.19 -6.03
N SER A 87 1.23 -1.95 -4.92
CA SER A 87 -0.20 -1.67 -4.96
C SER A 87 -0.61 -0.50 -4.05
N GLN A 88 -1.54 0.33 -4.50
CA GLN A 88 -2.23 1.34 -3.72
C GLN A 88 -3.60 0.80 -3.29
N THR A 89 -3.97 1.00 -2.03
CA THR A 89 -5.27 0.58 -1.48
C THR A 89 -6.02 1.77 -0.89
N GLY A 90 -7.34 1.65 -0.80
CA GLY A 90 -8.17 2.62 -0.12
C GLY A 90 -9.55 2.09 0.24
N TYR A 91 -10.13 2.64 1.31
CA TYR A 91 -11.52 2.39 1.69
C TYR A 91 -12.48 3.28 0.91
N LEU A 92 -13.71 2.80 0.75
CA LEU A 92 -14.80 3.45 0.07
C LEU A 92 -16.06 3.38 0.94
N ASP A 93 -17.02 4.26 0.68
CA ASP A 93 -18.34 4.20 1.31
C ASP A 93 -19.21 3.14 0.60
N GLY A 94 -18.89 1.87 0.84
CA GLY A 94 -19.49 0.73 0.15
C GLY A 94 -20.99 0.53 0.42
N ILE A 95 -21.67 -0.07 -0.56
CA ILE A 95 -23.06 -0.51 -0.47
C ILE A 95 -23.06 -2.03 -0.70
N PRO A 96 -22.93 -2.87 0.35
CA PRO A 96 -22.70 -4.30 0.21
C PRO A 96 -23.76 -5.04 -0.60
N THR A 97 -25.02 -4.60 -0.51
CA THR A 97 -26.12 -5.20 -1.28
C THR A 97 -25.99 -4.96 -2.78
N LEU A 98 -25.52 -3.77 -3.19
CA LEU A 98 -25.28 -3.43 -4.59
C LEU A 98 -24.08 -4.21 -5.11
N PHE A 99 -22.98 -4.19 -4.38
CA PHE A 99 -21.75 -4.90 -4.74
C PHE A 99 -22.00 -6.40 -4.95
N ASN A 100 -22.71 -7.04 -4.02
CA ASN A 100 -23.03 -8.46 -4.13
C ASN A 100 -24.00 -8.76 -5.29
N SER A 101 -24.88 -7.82 -5.67
CA SER A 101 -25.74 -8.01 -6.84
C SER A 101 -24.97 -7.96 -8.15
N TYR A 102 -24.01 -7.04 -8.28
CA TYR A 102 -23.09 -7.02 -9.41
C TYR A 102 -22.29 -8.31 -9.44
N ALA A 103 -21.60 -8.65 -8.34
CA ALA A 103 -20.79 -9.85 -8.24
C ALA A 103 -21.50 -11.18 -8.54
N ALA A 104 -22.84 -11.23 -8.37
CA ALA A 104 -23.64 -12.40 -8.68
C ALA A 104 -23.96 -12.56 -10.18
N GLU A 105 -23.79 -11.50 -10.97
CA GLU A 105 -23.94 -11.53 -12.42
C GLU A 105 -22.82 -12.39 -13.02
N LYS A 106 -23.22 -13.31 -13.92
CA LYS A 106 -22.30 -14.24 -14.59
C LYS A 106 -22.01 -13.74 -15.99
N ASP A 107 -20.77 -13.95 -16.42
CA ASP A 107 -20.29 -13.68 -17.78
C ASP A 107 -20.36 -12.21 -18.21
N ASP A 108 -19.93 -11.30 -17.33
CA ASP A 108 -19.71 -9.91 -17.69
C ASP A 108 -18.42 -9.76 -18.53
N VAL A 109 -18.46 -8.88 -19.53
CA VAL A 109 -17.34 -8.62 -20.44
C VAL A 109 -16.31 -7.69 -19.79
N ASP A 110 -16.75 -6.81 -18.89
CA ASP A 110 -15.94 -5.74 -18.33
C ASP A 110 -15.24 -6.15 -17.03
N TRP A 111 -15.74 -7.16 -16.31
CA TRP A 111 -15.18 -7.59 -15.04
C TRP A 111 -15.43 -9.08 -14.71
N THR A 112 -14.68 -9.62 -13.75
CA THR A 112 -14.76 -11.01 -13.27
C THR A 112 -14.90 -11.06 -11.75
N ALA A 113 -15.89 -11.79 -11.22
CA ALA A 113 -16.04 -12.03 -9.77
C ALA A 113 -15.27 -13.28 -9.31
N LEU A 114 -14.62 -13.16 -8.15
CA LEU A 114 -14.13 -14.29 -7.35
C LEU A 114 -14.78 -14.27 -5.98
N ASN A 115 -15.22 -15.45 -5.54
CA ASN A 115 -15.77 -15.66 -4.21
C ASN A 115 -14.83 -16.59 -3.45
N ILE A 116 -14.21 -16.07 -2.39
CA ILE A 116 -13.28 -16.80 -1.53
C ILE A 116 -14.03 -17.22 -0.27
N PRO A 117 -14.19 -18.53 -0.02
CA PRO A 117 -14.81 -19.02 1.21
C PRO A 117 -13.89 -18.71 2.39
N VAL A 118 -14.39 -17.93 3.35
CA VAL A 118 -13.65 -17.61 4.57
C VAL A 118 -13.88 -18.76 5.55
N ASN A 119 -12.88 -19.62 5.76
CA ASN A 119 -12.95 -20.82 6.61
C ASN A 119 -13.01 -20.55 8.13
N VAL A 120 -13.60 -19.43 8.54
CA VAL A 120 -13.79 -19.07 9.95
C VAL A 120 -15.30 -18.99 10.17
N GLY A 121 -15.79 -19.67 11.22
CA GLY A 121 -17.19 -20.04 11.40
C GLY A 121 -18.25 -19.03 10.93
N ASN A 122 -19.13 -19.47 10.04
CA ASN A 122 -20.35 -18.78 9.62
C ASN A 122 -20.18 -17.38 9.02
N HIS A 123 -18.96 -17.00 8.62
CA HIS A 123 -18.73 -15.75 7.89
C HIS A 123 -19.12 -15.90 6.41
N SER A 124 -19.70 -14.84 5.84
CA SER A 124 -20.02 -14.76 4.41
C SER A 124 -18.77 -14.73 3.55
N ASP A 125 -18.88 -15.21 2.32
CA ASP A 125 -17.77 -15.25 1.37
C ASP A 125 -17.16 -13.86 1.14
N CYS A 126 -15.83 -13.82 1.00
CA CYS A 126 -15.11 -12.62 0.54
C CYS A 126 -15.29 -12.54 -0.97
N VAL A 127 -15.85 -11.44 -1.43
CA VAL A 127 -16.17 -11.22 -2.84
C VAL A 127 -15.24 -10.14 -3.39
N ILE A 128 -14.56 -10.45 -4.49
CA ILE A 128 -13.62 -9.54 -5.17
C ILE A 128 -14.04 -9.47 -6.63
N ILE A 129 -14.11 -8.25 -7.17
CA ILE A 129 -14.37 -7.96 -8.57
C ILE A 129 -13.07 -7.47 -9.20
N PHE A 130 -12.56 -8.20 -10.20
CA PHE A 130 -11.40 -7.81 -11.01
C PHE A 130 -11.89 -7.14 -12.28
N LEU A 131 -11.40 -5.95 -12.58
CA LEU A 131 -11.70 -5.31 -13.86
C LEU A 131 -10.84 -5.96 -14.95
N ASN A 132 -11.45 -6.31 -16.07
CA ASN A 132 -10.73 -6.97 -17.17
C ASN A 132 -9.79 -5.97 -17.87
N ASN A 133 -10.24 -4.73 -18.03
CA ASN A 133 -9.44 -3.62 -18.58
C ASN A 133 -8.56 -2.95 -17.51
N CYS A 134 -7.43 -2.39 -17.93
CA CYS A 134 -6.52 -1.65 -17.04
C CYS A 134 -6.96 -0.19 -16.87
N TYR A 135 -6.89 0.31 -15.65
CA TYR A 135 -7.32 1.66 -15.29
C TYR A 135 -6.22 2.41 -14.58
N GLY A 136 -6.19 3.74 -14.79
CA GLY A 136 -5.44 4.62 -13.90
C GLY A 136 -6.07 4.65 -12.50
N HIS A 137 -5.25 4.86 -11.47
CA HIS A 137 -5.65 4.81 -10.05
C HIS A 137 -6.98 5.51 -9.73
N ARG A 138 -7.17 6.76 -10.16
CA ARG A 138 -8.42 7.51 -9.89
C ARG A 138 -9.65 6.85 -10.53
N LYS A 139 -9.52 6.36 -11.77
CA LYS A 139 -10.63 5.68 -12.46
C LYS A 139 -10.96 4.35 -11.78
N CYS A 140 -9.96 3.63 -11.28
CA CYS A 140 -10.17 2.42 -10.48
C CYS A 140 -11.01 2.72 -9.24
N MET A 141 -10.61 3.74 -8.47
CA MET A 141 -11.35 4.20 -7.28
C MET A 141 -12.80 4.57 -7.61
N ASP A 142 -13.02 5.40 -8.63
CA ASP A 142 -14.37 5.86 -9.04
C ASP A 142 -15.24 4.67 -9.49
N TYR A 143 -14.67 3.73 -10.25
CA TYR A 143 -15.37 2.54 -10.72
C TYR A 143 -15.79 1.65 -9.55
N CYS A 144 -14.87 1.31 -8.64
CA CYS A 144 -15.17 0.49 -7.47
C CYS A 144 -16.20 1.16 -6.55
N SER A 145 -16.15 2.48 -6.40
CA SER A 145 -17.16 3.24 -5.66
C SER A 145 -18.53 3.11 -6.32
N SER A 146 -18.62 3.18 -7.65
CA SER A 146 -19.88 3.04 -8.39
C SER A 146 -20.49 1.63 -8.30
N LEU A 147 -19.66 0.60 -8.14
CA LEU A 147 -20.10 -0.77 -7.87
C LEU A 147 -20.57 -0.98 -6.42
N GLY A 148 -20.36 -0.02 -5.53
CA GLY A 148 -20.65 -0.14 -4.11
C GLY A 148 -19.64 -0.99 -3.35
N ALA A 149 -18.41 -1.12 -3.85
CA ALA A 149 -17.35 -1.83 -3.14
C ALA A 149 -16.99 -1.13 -1.82
N ASP A 150 -16.55 -1.90 -0.82
CA ASP A 150 -16.14 -1.39 0.49
C ASP A 150 -14.70 -0.85 0.46
N SER A 151 -13.88 -1.42 -0.42
CA SER A 151 -12.53 -0.94 -0.66
C SER A 151 -12.06 -1.28 -2.06
N TYR A 152 -10.87 -0.79 -2.41
CA TYR A 152 -10.22 -1.11 -3.67
C TYR A 152 -8.72 -1.35 -3.48
N ARG A 153 -8.14 -2.06 -4.44
CA ARG A 153 -6.70 -2.21 -4.66
C ARG A 153 -6.37 -1.91 -6.11
N TRP A 154 -5.32 -1.14 -6.33
CA TRP A 154 -4.81 -0.76 -7.63
C TRP A 154 -3.33 -1.09 -7.72
N PHE A 155 -2.91 -1.76 -8.78
CA PHE A 155 -1.53 -2.14 -9.02
C PHE A 155 -0.88 -1.23 -10.07
N LEU A 156 0.46 -1.16 -10.07
CA LEU A 156 1.21 -0.26 -10.95
C LEU A 156 1.05 -0.59 -12.45
N ASP A 157 0.70 -1.84 -12.78
CA ASP A 157 0.34 -2.33 -14.11
C ASP A 157 -1.07 -1.89 -14.58
N GLY A 158 -1.81 -1.19 -13.74
CA GLY A 158 -3.17 -0.74 -14.01
C GLY A 158 -4.26 -1.75 -13.65
N CYS A 159 -3.91 -2.91 -13.07
CA CYS A 159 -4.88 -3.87 -12.57
C CYS A 159 -5.68 -3.25 -11.40
N CYS A 160 -7.01 -3.38 -11.49
CA CYS A 160 -7.95 -2.79 -10.55
C CYS A 160 -8.86 -3.84 -9.94
N GLU A 161 -8.90 -3.85 -8.60
CA GLU A 161 -9.68 -4.80 -7.81
C GLU A 161 -10.62 -4.05 -6.88
N CYS A 162 -11.91 -4.34 -7.03
CA CYS A 162 -12.96 -3.83 -6.17
C CYS A 162 -13.30 -4.90 -5.12
N VAL A 163 -13.21 -4.54 -3.85
CA VAL A 163 -13.17 -5.49 -2.74
C VAL A 163 -14.39 -5.32 -1.85
N GLY A 164 -15.08 -6.43 -1.57
CA GLY A 164 -16.24 -6.46 -0.70
C GLY A 164 -15.90 -6.38 0.80
N ILE A 165 -16.89 -5.99 1.59
CA ILE A 165 -16.77 -5.75 3.04
C ILE A 165 -16.30 -6.95 3.87
N ASN A 166 -16.48 -8.18 3.36
CA ASN A 166 -16.12 -9.41 4.08
C ASN A 166 -14.67 -9.84 3.87
N CYS A 167 -13.90 -9.10 3.07
CA CYS A 167 -12.53 -9.43 2.76
C CYS A 167 -11.56 -8.89 3.82
N PHE A 168 -10.61 -9.72 4.25
CA PHE A 168 -9.52 -9.28 5.11
C PHE A 168 -8.46 -8.55 4.27
N ASN A 169 -7.88 -7.47 4.80
CA ASN A 169 -6.75 -6.72 4.21
C ASN A 169 -6.91 -6.33 2.71
N TYR A 170 -8.05 -5.76 2.32
CA TYR A 170 -8.29 -5.31 0.94
C TYR A 170 -8.18 -6.45 -0.10
N GLY A 171 -8.58 -7.67 0.26
CA GLY A 171 -8.61 -8.79 -0.67
C GLY A 171 -7.24 -9.45 -0.89
N LEU A 172 -6.98 -9.89 -2.12
CA LEU A 172 -5.75 -10.56 -2.49
C LEU A 172 -4.60 -9.55 -2.65
N SER A 173 -3.36 -10.01 -2.42
CA SER A 173 -2.16 -9.19 -2.56
C SER A 173 -1.48 -9.33 -3.93
N GLU A 174 -1.98 -10.22 -4.78
CA GLU A 174 -1.46 -10.51 -6.12
C GLU A 174 -2.50 -10.05 -7.15
N ASN A 175 -2.02 -9.55 -8.29
CA ASN A 175 -2.87 -9.10 -9.38
C ASN A 175 -3.50 -10.32 -10.10
N HIS A 176 -4.80 -10.28 -10.35
CA HIS A 176 -5.50 -11.33 -11.11
C HIS A 176 -6.27 -10.82 -12.34
N CYS A 177 -5.99 -9.59 -12.78
CA CYS A 177 -6.57 -9.04 -14.01
C CYS A 177 -6.10 -9.82 -15.26
N ARG A 178 -6.95 -9.91 -16.28
CA ARG A 178 -6.68 -10.72 -17.48
C ARG A 178 -5.87 -10.00 -18.56
N ASP A 179 -6.10 -8.69 -18.74
CA ASP A 179 -5.63 -7.97 -19.93
C ASP A 179 -4.58 -6.89 -19.61
N CYS A 180 -3.93 -6.97 -18.44
CA CYS A 180 -2.87 -6.02 -18.08
C CYS A 180 -1.46 -6.53 -18.40
N PRO A 181 -0.52 -5.63 -18.77
CA PRO A 181 0.85 -6.03 -19.12
C PRO A 181 1.57 -6.65 -17.92
N ASP A 182 2.41 -7.65 -18.18
CA ASP A 182 3.24 -8.28 -17.15
C ASP A 182 4.41 -7.36 -16.74
N GLU A 183 4.98 -7.56 -15.54
CA GLU A 183 6.05 -6.71 -14.97
C GLU A 183 7.28 -6.56 -15.90
N ASP A 184 7.56 -7.56 -16.74
CA ASP A 184 8.65 -7.57 -17.72
C ASP A 184 8.48 -6.52 -18.83
N ASP A 185 7.24 -6.08 -19.12
CA ASP A 185 6.93 -5.08 -20.15
C ASP A 185 6.99 -3.62 -19.60
N ILE A 186 7.15 -3.42 -18.29
CA ILE A 186 7.17 -2.10 -17.65
C ILE A 186 8.57 -1.47 -17.70
N GLU A 187 9.63 -2.27 -17.84
CA GLU A 187 11.00 -1.76 -18.04
C GLU A 187 11.18 -1.05 -19.38
N ASP A 188 10.40 -1.44 -20.40
CA ASP A 188 10.41 -0.82 -21.74
C ASP A 188 9.68 0.53 -21.77
N ILE A 189 8.78 0.82 -20.81
CA ILE A 189 8.11 2.12 -20.70
C ILE A 189 9.04 3.19 -20.10
N LYS A 190 9.96 2.80 -19.22
CA LYS A 190 10.92 3.73 -18.60
C LYS A 190 12.03 4.19 -19.56
N THR A 191 12.27 3.47 -20.65
CA THR A 191 13.28 3.82 -21.65
C THR A 191 12.74 4.68 -22.80
N LEU A 192 11.43 4.96 -22.85
CA LEU A 192 10.83 5.84 -23.85
C LEU A 192 10.67 7.31 -23.41
N ASP A 193 10.82 7.62 -22.12
CA ASP A 193 11.01 9.00 -21.66
C ASP A 193 12.49 9.39 -21.86
N GLY A 194 12.82 9.74 -23.10
CA GLY A 194 13.98 10.58 -23.40
C GLY A 194 13.92 11.91 -22.63
N PRO A 195 15.04 12.65 -22.54
CA PRO A 195 15.12 13.86 -21.72
C PRO A 195 14.02 14.88 -22.11
N ASP A 196 13.20 15.25 -21.12
CA ASP A 196 12.11 16.24 -21.20
C ASP A 196 12.70 17.63 -21.52
N ASP A 197 12.83 17.95 -22.82
CA ASP A 197 13.03 19.31 -23.31
C ASP A 197 11.72 20.10 -23.13
N ARG A 198 11.44 20.56 -21.91
CA ARG A 198 10.40 21.56 -21.65
C ARG A 198 10.92 22.70 -20.80
N ASP A 199 11.73 23.55 -21.42
CA ASP A 199 11.92 24.95 -21.05
C ASP A 199 12.39 25.74 -22.28
N GLU A 200 11.49 26.12 -23.20
CA GLU A 200 11.66 27.30 -24.10
C GLU A 200 10.40 27.51 -24.97
N ALA A 201 9.40 28.22 -24.43
CA ALA A 201 8.34 28.82 -25.24
C ALA A 201 7.72 30.04 -24.54
N TYR A 202 8.54 31.03 -24.21
CA TYR A 202 8.11 32.42 -24.04
C TYR A 202 9.13 33.32 -24.73
N ASN A 203 8.96 33.48 -26.05
CA ASN A 203 9.16 34.73 -26.81
C ASN A 203 8.95 34.45 -28.30
N GLU A 204 8.34 35.43 -28.98
CA GLU A 204 8.18 35.57 -30.43
C GLU A 204 6.97 34.87 -31.08
N ILE A 205 5.86 35.63 -31.15
CA ILE A 205 5.09 35.72 -32.39
C ILE A 205 5.03 37.21 -32.75
N PRO A 206 5.29 37.60 -34.02
CA PRO A 206 5.17 38.98 -34.49
C PRO A 206 3.72 39.49 -34.54
#